data_AF-A0A955JP27-F1
#
_entry.id   AF-A0A955JP27-F1
#
_cell.length_a   1.000
_cell.length_b   1.000
_cell.length_c   1.000
_cell.angle_alpha   90.00
_cell.angle_beta   90.00
_cell.angle_gamma   90.00
#
_symmetry.space_group_name_H-M   'P 1'
#
loop_
_entity.id
_entity.type
_entity.pdbx_description
1 polymer ?
#
loop_
_entity_poly.entity_id
_entity_poly.type
_entity_poly.pdbx_seq_one_letter_code
_entity_poly.pdbx_strand_id
1 'polypeptide(L)'
;MPKKQSKITQNELDTVYFLKLVVYMILGSLWLKFTDGSSVQMPLPLGFMAGLILASHDKIQLDRKIGFAVLLVAMLVGFWMPFGIFIVF
;
A
#
# COMPACT_ATOMS: atom_id res chain seq x y z
N MET A 1 -30.25 -24.17 24.49
CA MET A 1 -30.36 -23.16 23.42
C MET A 1 -28.98 -22.95 22.80
N PRO A 2 -28.73 -23.27 21.52
CA PRO A 2 -27.41 -23.04 20.94
C PRO A 2 -27.27 -21.55 20.55
N LYS A 3 -26.26 -20.88 21.10
CA LYS A 3 -25.91 -19.48 20.78
C LYS A 3 -25.49 -19.38 19.31
N LYS A 4 -26.35 -18.80 18.48
CA LYS A 4 -26.07 -18.41 17.09
C LYS A 4 -25.47 -17.00 17.08
N GLN A 5 -24.23 -16.85 17.55
CA GLN A 5 -23.50 -15.58 17.53
C GLN A 5 -22.02 -15.90 17.24
N SER A 6 -21.58 -15.79 15.99
CA SER A 6 -20.13 -15.84 15.68
C SER A 6 -19.78 -15.51 14.22
N LYS A 7 -20.67 -15.72 13.24
CA LYS A 7 -20.31 -15.52 11.82
C LYS A 7 -20.22 -14.05 11.37
N ILE A 8 -20.97 -13.14 11.99
CA ILE A 8 -21.03 -11.74 11.56
C ILE A 8 -19.72 -11.00 11.89
N THR A 9 -19.15 -11.26 13.07
CA THR A 9 -17.91 -10.59 13.55
C THR A 9 -16.66 -11.00 12.76
N GLN A 10 -16.59 -12.22 12.24
CA GLN A 10 -15.44 -12.67 11.45
C GLN A 10 -15.41 -12.04 10.04
N ASN A 11 -16.58 -11.95 9.39
CA ASN A 11 -16.67 -11.47 8.01
C ASN A 11 -16.37 -9.96 7.88
N GLU A 12 -16.72 -9.17 8.91
CA GLU A 12 -16.38 -7.73 8.96
C GLU A 12 -14.86 -7.53 9.09
N LEU A 13 -14.17 -8.35 9.89
CA LEU A 13 -12.72 -8.29 10.06
C LEU A 13 -11.98 -8.65 8.75
N ASP A 14 -12.47 -9.65 8.02
CA ASP A 14 -11.89 -10.07 6.73
C ASP A 14 -12.03 -8.98 5.65
N THR A 15 -13.15 -8.27 5.63
CA THR A 15 -13.38 -7.18 4.67
C THR A 15 -12.44 -6.00 4.95
N VAL A 16 -12.29 -5.62 6.22
CA VAL A 16 -11.37 -4.54 6.64
C VAL A 16 -9.92 -4.94 6.34
N TYR A 17 -9.58 -6.21 6.53
CA TYR A 17 -8.26 -6.74 6.16
C TYR A 17 -7.97 -6.59 4.67
N PHE A 18 -8.91 -7.03 3.83
CA PHE A 18 -8.78 -6.92 2.39
C PHE A 18 -8.64 -5.46 1.94
N LEU A 19 -9.47 -4.57 2.48
CA LEU A 19 -9.38 -3.14 2.18
C LEU A 19 -8.00 -2.58 2.53
N LYS A 20 -7.44 -2.97 3.68
CA LYS A 20 -6.10 -2.54 4.10
C LYS A 20 -5.01 -3.03 3.15
N LEU A 21 -5.11 -4.26 2.63
CA LEU A 21 -4.18 -4.75 1.61
C LEU A 21 -4.27 -3.94 0.32
N VAL A 22 -5.48 -3.60 -0.13
CA VAL A 22 -5.70 -2.76 -1.31
C VAL A 22 -5.08 -1.37 -1.10
N VAL A 23 -5.26 -0.76 0.07
CA VAL A 23 -4.65 0.53 0.41
C VAL A 23 -3.11 0.44 0.36
N TYR A 24 -2.51 -0.60 0.92
CA TYR A 24 -1.05 -0.80 0.83
C TYR A 24 -0.57 -1.04 -0.60
N MET A 25 -1.34 -1.75 -1.42
CA MET A 25 -1.01 -1.95 -2.83
C MET A 25 -1.01 -0.62 -3.59
N ILE A 26 -2.05 0.20 -3.40
CA ILE A 26 -2.15 1.52 -4.04
C ILE A 26 -1.00 2.41 -3.57
N LEU A 27 -0.79 2.52 -2.26
CA LEU A 27 0.30 3.32 -1.70
C LEU A 27 1.67 2.84 -2.20
N GLY A 28 1.95 1.55 -2.15
CA GLY A 28 3.24 1.01 -2.61
C GLY A 28 3.51 1.33 -4.08
N SER A 29 2.47 1.27 -4.92
CA SER A 29 2.60 1.56 -6.35
C SER A 29 2.86 3.04 -6.68
N LEU A 30 2.60 3.99 -5.77
CA LEU A 30 2.72 5.41 -6.06
C LEU A 30 4.18 5.87 -6.05
N TRP A 31 4.64 6.34 -7.21
CA TRP A 31 5.94 6.94 -7.42
C TRP A 31 5.82 8.41 -7.80
N LEU A 32 6.75 9.22 -7.29
CA LEU A 32 6.98 10.58 -7.72
C LEU A 32 8.17 10.58 -8.66
N LYS A 33 8.00 11.03 -9.90
CA LYS A 33 9.03 11.01 -10.94
C LYS A 33 9.35 12.45 -11.32
N PHE A 34 10.58 12.86 -11.03
CA PHE A 34 11.09 14.18 -11.41
C PHE A 34 11.80 14.09 -12.75
N THR A 35 11.49 15.02 -13.66
CA THR A 35 12.10 15.11 -14.99
C THR A 35 12.39 16.57 -15.34
N ASP A 36 13.56 16.81 -15.92
CA ASP A 36 14.01 18.13 -16.42
C ASP A 36 13.77 18.28 -17.94
N GLY A 37 12.91 17.42 -18.52
CA GLY A 37 12.73 17.34 -19.97
C GLY A 37 13.83 16.57 -20.72
N SER A 38 14.87 16.11 -20.02
CA SER A 38 15.86 15.17 -20.55
C SER A 38 15.48 13.71 -20.28
N SER A 39 16.30 12.77 -20.76
CA SER A 39 16.15 11.34 -20.50
C SER A 39 16.40 10.92 -19.05
N VAL A 40 16.84 11.83 -18.18
CA VAL A 40 17.08 11.52 -16.76
C VAL A 40 15.78 11.67 -15.98
N GLN A 41 15.31 10.56 -15.40
CA GLN A 41 14.20 10.56 -14.46
C GLN A 41 14.71 10.14 -13.08
N MET A 42 14.36 10.90 -12.05
CA MET A 42 14.65 10.54 -10.67
C MET A 42 13.35 10.06 -9.98
N PRO A 43 13.13 8.74 -9.89
CA PRO A 43 11.95 8.20 -9.25
C PRO A 43 12.15 8.13 -7.73
N LEU A 44 11.22 8.73 -6.99
CA LEU A 44 11.13 8.72 -5.54
C LEU A 44 9.90 7.92 -5.09
N PRO A 45 10.07 6.87 -4.25
CA PRO A 45 8.99 5.98 -3.85
C PRO A 45 8.16 6.59 -2.71
N LEU A 46 7.54 7.75 -2.97
CA LEU A 46 6.80 8.52 -1.97
C LEU A 46 5.65 7.72 -1.36
N GLY A 47 4.98 6.92 -2.18
CA GLY A 47 3.88 6.07 -1.73
C GLY A 47 4.34 4.93 -0.80
N PHE A 48 5.51 4.35 -1.03
CA PHE A 48 6.11 3.37 -0.11
C PHE A 48 6.42 4.00 1.25
N MET A 49 7.01 5.20 1.28
CA MET A 49 7.28 5.91 2.52
C MET A 49 5.99 6.23 3.29
N ALA A 50 4.96 6.71 2.60
CA ALA A 50 3.64 6.94 3.21
C ALA A 50 3.03 5.64 3.76
N GLY A 51 3.12 4.54 3.02
CA GLY A 51 2.66 3.22 3.45
C GLY A 51 3.40 2.68 4.67
N LEU A 52 4.71 2.92 4.78
CA LEU A 52 5.50 2.57 5.97
C LEU A 52 5.02 3.32 7.22
N ILE A 53 4.73 4.61 7.09
CA ILE A 53 4.22 5.45 8.19
C ILE A 53 2.85 4.93 8.63
N LEU A 54 1.96 4.67 7.68
CA LEU A 54 0.62 4.14 7.96
C LEU A 54 0.70 2.76 8.64
N ALA A 55 1.57 1.88 8.14
CA ALA A 55 1.80 0.56 8.73
C ALA A 55 2.49 0.60 10.10
N SER A 56 3.12 1.72 10.47
CA SER A 56 3.74 1.92 11.77
C SER A 56 2.77 2.49 12.82
N HIS A 57 1.77 3.26 12.39
CA HIS A 57 0.74 3.81 13.28
C HIS A 57 -0.40 2.82 13.58
N ASP A 58 -0.51 1.75 12.80
CA ASP A 58 -1.60 0.81 12.95
C ASP A 58 -1.41 -0.07 14.20
N LYS A 59 -2.33 0.06 15.17
CA LYS A 59 -2.34 -0.72 16.43
C LYS A 59 -2.97 -2.10 16.28
N ILE A 60 -3.58 -2.40 15.14
CA ILE A 60 -4.23 -3.69 14.88
C ILE A 60 -3.13 -4.72 14.61
N GLN A 61 -3.07 -5.78 15.44
CA GLN A 61 -2.13 -6.92 15.39
C GLN A 61 -2.29 -7.82 14.15
N LEU A 62 -2.70 -7.23 13.03
CA LEU A 62 -2.67 -7.86 11.74
C LEU A 62 -1.23 -8.24 11.41
N ASP A 63 -1.03 -9.39 10.75
CA ASP A 63 0.28 -9.87 10.27
C ASP A 63 1.01 -8.79 9.46
N ARG A 64 1.73 -7.92 10.18
CA ARG A 64 2.38 -6.71 9.68
C ARG A 64 3.34 -7.05 8.54
N LYS A 65 3.83 -8.29 8.54
CA LYS A 65 4.65 -8.92 7.50
C LYS A 65 3.95 -8.96 6.14
N ILE A 66 2.67 -9.34 6.06
CA ILE A 66 1.94 -9.42 4.79
C ILE A 66 1.72 -8.03 4.22
N GLY A 67 1.33 -7.06 5.06
CA GLY A 67 1.17 -5.67 4.63
C GLY A 67 2.47 -5.08 4.07
N PHE A 68 3.60 -5.30 4.73
CA PHE A 68 4.91 -4.88 4.21
C PHE A 68 5.31 -5.60 2.93
N ALA A 69 5.03 -6.90 2.83
CA ALA A 69 5.30 -7.67 1.62
C ALA A 69 4.52 -7.10 0.42
N VAL A 70 3.21 -6.84 0.60
CA VAL A 70 2.37 -6.24 -0.44
C VAL A 70 2.86 -4.83 -0.79
N LEU A 71 3.19 -4.01 0.21
CA LEU A 71 3.71 -2.65 -0.01
C LEU A 71 5.02 -2.66 -0.80
N LEU A 72 5.95 -3.56 -0.46
CA LEU A 72 7.25 -3.71 -1.11
C LEU A 72 7.09 -4.23 -2.54
N VAL A 73 6.28 -5.27 -2.75
CA VAL A 73 6.00 -5.81 -4.08
C VAL A 73 5.34 -4.75 -4.96
N ALA A 74 4.35 -4.01 -4.43
CA ALA A 74 3.70 -2.94 -5.17
C ALA A 74 4.67 -1.80 -5.53
N MET A 75 5.61 -1.45 -4.64
CA MET A 75 6.68 -0.50 -4.94
C MET A 75 7.56 -0.98 -6.10
N LEU A 76 8.04 -2.22 -6.05
CA LEU A 76 8.87 -2.79 -7.09
C LEU A 76 8.14 -2.88 -8.43
N VAL A 77 6.87 -3.29 -8.43
CA VAL A 77 6.04 -3.35 -9.64
C VAL A 77 5.77 -1.95 -10.18
N GLY A 78 5.40 -1.00 -9.32
CA GLY A 78 5.11 0.38 -9.70
C GLY A 78 6.31 1.13 -10.26
N PHE A 79 7.54 0.74 -9.89
CA PHE A 79 8.77 1.33 -10.42
C PHE A 79 8.83 1.24 -11.95
N TRP A 80 8.51 0.06 -12.49
CA TRP A 80 8.55 -0.23 -13.92
C TRP A 80 7.36 0.33 -14.70
N MET A 81 6.31 0.76 -14.00
CA MET A 81 5.09 1.18 -14.66
C MET A 81 5.16 2.66 -15.09
N PRO A 82 4.62 3.03 -16.26
CA PRO A 82 4.63 4.41 -16.75
C PRO A 82 3.51 5.25 -16.12
N PHE A 83 3.16 4.97 -14.86
CA PHE A 83 2.22 5.75 -14.08
C PHE A 83 2.92 6.34 -12.85
N GLY A 84 2.32 7.39 -12.30
CA GLY A 84 2.84 8.09 -11.14
C GLY A 84 2.54 9.58 -11.22
N ILE A 85 3.12 10.32 -10.29
CA ILE A 85 3.08 11.78 -10.29
C ILE A 85 4.34 12.26 -10.98
N PHE A 86 4.20 12.96 -12.10
CA PHE A 86 5.32 13.53 -12.84
C PHE A 86 5.44 15.00 -12.48
N ILE A 87 6.59 15.39 -11.95
CA ILE A 87 6.94 16.80 -11.75
C ILE A 87 7.97 17.15 -12.80
N VAL A 88 7.58 18.09 -13.67
CA VAL A 88 8.43 18.67 -14.70
C VAL A 88 8.88 20.04 -14.21
N PHE A 89 10.18 20.30 -14.23
CA PHE A 89 10.77 21.59 -13.85
C PHE A 89 11.79 22.07 -14.88
#